data_AF-A0A8T5M9I9-F1
#
_entry.id   AF-A0A8T5M9I9-F1
#
_cell.length_a   1.000
_cell.length_b   1.000
_cell.length_c   1.000
_cell.angle_alpha   90.00
_cell.angle_beta   90.00
_cell.angle_gamma   90.00
#
_symmetry.space_group_name_H-M   'P 1'
#
loop_
_entity.id
_entity.type
_entity.pdbx_description
1 polymer ?
#
loop_
_entity_poly.entity_id
_entity_poly.type
_entity_poly.pdbx_seq_one_letter_code
_entity_poly.pdbx_strand_id
1 'polypeptide(L)'
;MRIFKGHSAVLVNHVFQTLLVTYLVLLLLEQIWKGIVSVYLNLNYLLVIVILVGIVDVFSEVPEKGKEKVKKRDYWFVAVLGVIGFMIIKYKTADLEWLSWVISLIAGVLIILLSLLVLEEGEDER
;
A
#
# COMPACT_ATOMS: atom_id res chain seq x y z
N MET A 1 -27.86 -4.28 2.54
CA MET A 1 -27.88 -5.71 2.90
C MET A 1 -26.65 -5.97 3.76
N ARG A 2 -26.80 -6.23 5.06
CA ARG A 2 -25.67 -6.42 6.01
C ARG A 2 -25.30 -7.90 6.02
N ILE A 3 -24.15 -8.27 5.45
CA ILE A 3 -23.87 -9.67 5.09
C ILE A 3 -23.10 -10.42 6.19
N PHE A 4 -22.23 -9.75 6.96
CA PHE A 4 -21.46 -10.38 8.04
C PHE A 4 -21.38 -9.49 9.30
N LYS A 5 -21.44 -10.12 10.48
CA LYS A 5 -21.34 -9.47 11.80
C LYS A 5 -20.28 -10.14 12.66
N GLY A 6 -19.59 -9.36 13.50
CA GLY A 6 -18.70 -9.86 14.54
C GLY A 6 -17.43 -10.51 14.01
N HIS A 7 -17.16 -11.76 14.41
CA HIS A 7 -15.89 -12.46 14.15
C HIS A 7 -15.59 -12.64 12.64
N SER A 8 -16.62 -12.90 11.84
CA SER A 8 -16.46 -13.07 10.39
C SER A 8 -16.06 -11.78 9.68
N ALA A 9 -16.53 -10.62 10.16
CA ALA A 9 -16.16 -9.32 9.60
C ALA A 9 -14.67 -9.02 9.84
N VAL A 10 -14.14 -9.35 11.03
CA VAL A 10 -12.71 -9.19 11.35
C VAL A 10 -11.84 -10.09 10.47
N LEU A 11 -12.28 -11.33 10.23
CA LEU A 11 -11.57 -12.26 9.33
C LEU A 11 -11.57 -11.76 7.89
N VAL A 12 -12.72 -11.32 7.38
CA VAL A 12 -12.83 -10.75 6.02
C VAL A 12 -11.91 -9.54 5.87
N ASN A 13 -11.90 -8.64 6.86
CA ASN A 13 -11.01 -7.47 6.85
C ASN A 13 -9.52 -7.85 6.83
N HIS A 14 -9.12 -8.82 7.64
CA HIS A 14 -7.72 -9.25 7.67
C HIS A 14 -7.31 -9.96 6.37
N VAL A 15 -8.20 -10.77 5.81
CA VAL A 15 -8.01 -11.43 4.51
C VAL A 15 -7.92 -10.39 3.40
N PHE A 16 -8.82 -9.39 3.38
CA PHE A 16 -8.78 -8.28 2.43
C PHE A 16 -7.47 -7.51 2.50
N GLN A 17 -7.07 -7.07 3.70
CA GLN A 17 -5.83 -6.33 3.92
C GLN A 17 -4.61 -7.12 3.44
N THR A 18 -4.54 -8.41 3.79
CA THR A 18 -3.44 -9.29 3.39
C THR A 18 -3.40 -9.49 1.88
N LEU A 19 -4.56 -9.75 1.25
CA LEU A 19 -4.70 -9.87 -0.20
C LEU A 19 -4.30 -8.58 -0.93
N LEU A 20 -4.76 -7.43 -0.43
CA LEU A 20 -4.47 -6.12 -1.02
C LEU A 20 -2.98 -5.82 -0.94
N VAL A 21 -2.35 -5.98 0.23
CA VAL A 21 -0.90 -5.75 0.40
C VAL A 21 -0.10 -6.72 -0.47
N THR A 22 -0.49 -8.00 -0.50
CA THR A 22 0.17 -9.00 -1.36
C THR A 22 0.06 -8.62 -2.83
N TYR A 23 -1.13 -8.21 -3.29
CA TYR A 23 -1.35 -7.76 -4.65
C TYR A 23 -0.50 -6.53 -5.00
N LEU A 24 -0.44 -5.53 -4.12
CA LEU A 24 0.37 -4.33 -4.34
C LEU A 24 1.86 -4.66 -4.42
N VAL A 25 2.38 -5.54 -3.55
CA VAL A 25 3.78 -5.99 -3.61
C VAL A 25 4.07 -6.73 -4.91
N LEU A 26 3.20 -7.65 -5.32
CA LEU A 26 3.33 -8.37 -6.58
C LEU A 26 3.27 -7.43 -7.80
N LEU A 27 2.38 -6.44 -7.76
CA LEU A 27 2.27 -5.43 -8.82
C LEU A 27 3.51 -4.55 -8.89
N LEU A 28 4.08 -4.15 -7.76
CA LEU A 28 5.35 -3.42 -7.70
C LEU A 28 6.49 -4.24 -8.32
N LEU A 29 6.59 -5.54 -7.97
CA LEU A 29 7.61 -6.42 -8.53
C LEU A 29 7.47 -6.58 -10.05
N GLU A 30 6.26 -6.80 -10.55
CA GLU A 30 5.98 -6.88 -11.99
C GLU A 30 6.30 -5.56 -12.72
N GLN A 31 6.05 -4.43 -12.05
CA GLN A 31 6.32 -3.11 -12.61
C GLN A 31 7.83 -2.83 -12.68
N ILE A 32 8.64 -3.32 -11.73
CA ILE A 32 10.10 -3.17 -11.74
C ILE A 32 10.73 -4.18 -12.73
N TRP A 33 10.27 -5.43 -12.70
CA TRP A 33 10.75 -6.51 -13.54
C TRP A 33 9.57 -7.22 -14.22
N LYS A 34 9.29 -6.79 -15.45
CA LYS A 34 8.23 -7.37 -16.27
C LYS A 34 8.43 -8.87 -16.44
N GLY A 35 7.37 -9.65 -16.25
CA GLY A 35 7.37 -11.10 -16.45
C GLY A 35 7.68 -11.93 -15.20
N ILE A 36 8.18 -11.36 -14.10
CA ILE A 36 8.51 -12.16 -12.91
C ILE A 36 7.26 -12.79 -12.30
N VAL A 37 6.18 -12.02 -12.17
CA VAL A 37 4.94 -12.49 -11.53
C VAL A 37 3.98 -13.02 -12.58
N SER A 38 3.83 -12.29 -13.70
CA SER A 38 2.88 -12.64 -14.75
C SER A 38 3.13 -14.00 -15.42
N VAL A 39 4.36 -14.53 -15.35
CA VAL A 39 4.68 -15.90 -15.82
C VAL A 39 3.98 -16.98 -15.00
N TYR A 40 3.80 -16.78 -13.69
CA TYR A 40 3.22 -17.78 -12.78
C TYR A 40 1.79 -17.46 -12.38
N LEU A 41 1.43 -16.18 -12.35
CA LEU A 41 0.16 -15.71 -11.84
C LEU A 41 -0.33 -14.50 -12.64
N ASN A 42 -1.54 -14.60 -13.16
CA ASN A 42 -2.17 -13.48 -13.85
C ASN A 42 -2.74 -12.47 -12.82
N LEU A 43 -2.08 -11.32 -12.74
CA LEU A 43 -2.41 -10.24 -11.81
C LEU A 43 -3.84 -9.71 -11.98
N ASN A 44 -4.43 -9.78 -13.17
CA ASN A 44 -5.81 -9.32 -13.38
C ASN A 44 -6.82 -10.21 -12.65
N TYR A 45 -6.62 -11.54 -12.64
CA TYR A 45 -7.50 -12.43 -11.87
C TYR A 45 -7.35 -12.20 -10.37
N LEU A 46 -6.12 -11.99 -9.89
CA LEU A 46 -5.89 -11.66 -8.49
C LEU A 46 -6.53 -10.32 -8.12
N LEU A 47 -6.44 -9.30 -8.98
CA LEU A 47 -7.11 -8.02 -8.80
C LEU A 47 -8.63 -8.18 -8.67
N VAL A 48 -9.26 -8.98 -9.55
CA VAL A 48 -10.70 -9.26 -9.48
C VAL A 48 -11.06 -9.87 -8.13
N ILE A 49 -10.28 -10.82 -7.63
CA ILE A 49 -10.48 -11.43 -6.30
C ILE A 49 -10.36 -10.37 -5.21
N VAL A 50 -9.31 -9.55 -5.23
CA VAL A 50 -9.09 -8.46 -4.25
C VAL A 50 -10.27 -7.49 -4.24
N ILE A 51 -10.78 -7.10 -5.42
CA ILE A 51 -11.94 -6.21 -5.54
C ILE A 51 -13.19 -6.86 -4.95
N LEU A 52 -13.47 -8.13 -5.28
CA LEU A 52 -14.64 -8.83 -4.74
C LEU A 52 -14.59 -8.92 -3.21
N VAL A 53 -13.43 -9.28 -2.65
CA VAL A 53 -13.23 -9.36 -1.20
C VAL A 53 -13.33 -7.97 -0.57
N GLY A 54 -12.80 -6.93 -1.22
CA GLY A 54 -12.90 -5.54 -0.76
C GLY A 54 -14.34 -5.02 -0.73
N ILE A 55 -15.16 -5.36 -1.74
CA ILE A 55 -16.59 -5.05 -1.74
C ILE A 55 -17.26 -5.71 -0.52
N VAL A 56 -16.97 -6.97 -0.25
CA VAL A 56 -17.53 -7.68 0.92
C VAL A 56 -17.06 -7.07 2.23
N ASP A 57 -15.80 -6.64 2.32
CA ASP A 57 -15.24 -5.97 3.50
C ASP A 57 -15.93 -4.63 3.80
N VAL A 58 -16.15 -3.79 2.77
CA VAL A 58 -16.86 -2.50 2.92
C VAL A 58 -18.27 -2.67 3.47
N PHE A 59 -18.96 -3.76 3.13
CA PHE A 59 -20.30 -4.07 3.66
C PHE A 59 -20.27 -4.80 5.02
N SER A 60 -19.09 -5.06 5.58
CA SER A 60 -18.91 -5.72 6.87
C SER A 60 -18.71 -4.68 7.98
N GLU A 61 -19.43 -4.83 9.09
CA GLU A 61 -19.24 -3.98 10.27
C GLU A 61 -17.99 -4.44 11.03
N VAL A 62 -16.84 -3.84 10.69
CA VAL A 62 -15.59 -4.04 11.44
C VAL A 62 -15.63 -3.11 12.66
N PRO A 63 -15.49 -3.62 13.91
CA PRO A 63 -15.34 -2.75 15.07
C PRO A 63 -14.07 -1.91 14.90
N GLU A 64 -14.17 -0.59 15.12
CA GLU A 64 -13.02 0.33 15.04
C GLU A 64 -11.86 -0.23 15.90
N LYS A 65 -10.76 -0.59 15.23
CA LYS A 65 -9.53 -0.94 15.94
C LYS A 65 -9.03 0.34 16.60
N GLY A 66 -8.96 0.33 17.93
CA GLY A 66 -8.49 1.47 18.71
C GLY A 66 -7.14 1.98 18.19
N LYS A 67 -7.07 3.29 17.96
CA LYS A 67 -5.93 3.96 17.32
C LYS A 67 -4.64 3.74 18.11
N GLU A 68 -3.65 3.13 17.47
CA GLU A 68 -2.34 2.94 18.07
C GLU A 68 -1.58 4.27 18.16
N LYS A 69 -0.77 4.41 19.22
CA LYS A 69 0.04 5.62 19.41
C LYS A 69 1.19 5.66 18.42
N VAL A 70 1.30 6.76 17.67
CA VAL A 70 2.45 7.07 16.81
C VAL A 70 3.74 7.00 17.64
N LYS A 71 4.70 6.21 17.15
CA LYS A 71 6.01 6.01 17.77
C LYS A 71 7.08 6.65 16.89
N LYS A 72 8.22 6.99 17.50
CA LYS A 72 9.43 7.44 16.77
C LYS A 72 9.91 6.46 15.69
N ARG A 73 9.53 5.18 15.80
CA ARG A 73 9.81 4.16 14.79
C ARG A 73 9.04 4.38 13.49
N ASP A 74 7.87 5.01 13.55
CA ASP A 74 7.00 5.24 12.39
C ASP A 74 7.61 6.33 11.49
N TYR A 75 8.17 7.38 12.08
CA TYR A 75 8.96 8.38 11.34
C TYR A 75 10.17 7.77 10.62
N TRP A 76 10.89 6.84 11.28
CA TRP A 76 12.02 6.16 10.65
C TRP A 76 11.55 5.25 9.51
N PHE A 77 10.41 4.58 9.68
CA PHE A 77 9.79 3.77 8.64
C PHE A 77 9.39 4.62 7.42
N VAL A 78 8.80 5.79 7.63
CA VAL A 78 8.47 6.75 6.57
C VAL A 78 9.70 7.21 5.80
N ALA A 79 10.78 7.55 6.52
CA ALA A 79 12.03 7.94 5.88
C ALA A 79 12.59 6.81 4.99
N VAL A 80 12.59 5.57 5.50
CA VAL A 80 13.03 4.38 4.73
C VAL A 80 12.14 4.16 3.50
N LEU A 81 10.82 4.29 3.63
CA LEU A 81 9.87 4.20 2.52
C LEU A 81 10.14 5.24 1.44
N GLY A 82 10.41 6.48 1.82
CA GLY A 82 10.76 7.55 0.87
C GLY A 82 12.04 7.23 0.10
N VAL A 83 13.07 6.72 0.78
CA VAL A 83 14.34 6.33 0.13
C VAL A 83 14.16 5.12 -0.79
N ILE A 84 13.38 4.11 -0.37
CA ILE A 84 13.04 2.96 -1.22
C ILE A 84 12.26 3.42 -2.46
N GLY A 85 11.26 4.28 -2.28
CA GLY A 85 10.48 4.85 -3.38
C GLY A 85 11.34 5.63 -4.36
N PHE A 86 12.25 6.48 -3.85
CA PHE A 86 13.24 7.18 -4.66
C PHE A 86 14.10 6.21 -5.49
N MET A 87 14.65 5.16 -4.86
CA MET A 87 15.49 4.17 -5.55
C MET A 87 14.73 3.42 -6.63
N ILE A 88 13.49 2.97 -6.35
CA ILE A 88 12.65 2.28 -7.33
C ILE A 88 12.36 3.17 -8.53
N ILE A 89 11.97 4.43 -8.30
CA ILE A 89 11.63 5.36 -9.37
C ILE A 89 12.86 5.71 -10.20
N LYS A 90 14.00 5.95 -9.55
CA LYS A 90 15.27 6.20 -10.23
C LYS A 90 15.68 5.02 -11.10
N TYR A 91 15.58 3.80 -10.57
CA TYR A 91 15.88 2.58 -11.33
C TYR A 91 14.98 2.46 -12.56
N LYS A 92 13.67 2.73 -12.41
CA LYS A 92 12.72 2.65 -13.52
C LYS A 92 12.85 3.78 -14.55
N THR A 93 13.31 4.95 -14.13
CA THR A 93 13.44 6.12 -15.01
C THR A 93 14.88 6.37 -15.46
N ALA A 94 15.80 5.42 -15.23
CA ALA A 94 17.22 5.60 -15.50
C ALA A 94 17.52 6.00 -16.96
N ASP A 95 16.67 5.57 -17.89
CA ASP A 95 16.76 5.92 -19.31
C ASP A 95 16.54 7.42 -19.60
N LEU A 96 16.02 8.19 -18.64
CA LEU A 96 15.74 9.63 -18.77
C LEU A 96 16.88 10.52 -18.24
N GLU A 97 18.04 9.94 -17.92
CA GLU A 97 19.27 10.61 -17.45
C GLU A 97 19.03 11.69 -16.36
N TRP A 98 19.08 12.98 -16.73
CA TRP A 98 18.91 14.11 -15.83
C TRP A 98 17.48 14.22 -15.28
N LEU A 99 16.49 13.95 -16.12
CA LEU A 99 15.08 14.04 -15.74
C LEU A 99 14.72 12.96 -14.70
N SER A 100 15.40 11.82 -14.75
CA SER A 100 15.27 10.76 -13.74
C SER A 100 15.53 11.25 -12.32
N TRP A 101 16.60 12.04 -12.13
CA TRP A 101 16.96 12.58 -10.82
C TRP A 101 15.90 13.53 -10.27
N VAL A 102 15.36 14.40 -11.12
CA VAL A 102 14.31 15.36 -10.72
C VAL A 102 13.02 14.62 -10.35
N ILE A 103 12.57 13.70 -11.20
CA ILE A 103 11.34 12.94 -10.98
C ILE A 103 11.44 12.07 -9.73
N SER A 104 12.54 11.35 -9.56
CA SER A 104 12.75 10.49 -8.38
C SER A 104 12.81 11.31 -7.10
N LEU A 105 13.51 12.46 -7.10
CA LEU A 105 13.59 13.34 -5.92
C LEU A 105 12.20 13.87 -5.52
N ILE A 106 11.46 14.43 -6.47
CA ILE A 106 10.11 14.95 -6.21
C ILE A 106 9.21 13.84 -5.69
N ALA A 107 9.22 12.67 -6.32
CA ALA A 107 8.38 11.56 -5.90
C ALA A 107 8.77 11.02 -4.51
N GLY A 108 10.07 10.92 -4.21
CA GLY A 108 10.55 10.52 -2.88
C GLY A 108 10.11 11.49 -1.79
N VAL A 109 10.20 12.80 -2.04
CA VAL A 109 9.69 13.83 -1.13
C VAL A 109 8.18 13.73 -0.96
N LEU A 110 7.42 13.56 -2.06
CA LEU A 110 5.97 13.38 -2.00
C LEU A 110 5.56 12.16 -1.16
N ILE A 111 6.27 11.03 -1.29
CA ILE A 111 6.02 9.83 -0.48
C ILE A 111 6.19 10.13 1.01
N ILE A 112 7.25 10.85 1.38
CA ILE A 112 7.49 11.24 2.78
C ILE A 112 6.39 12.18 3.28
N LEU A 113 6.05 13.22 2.52
CA LEU A 113 5.03 14.20 2.90
C LEU A 113 3.66 13.55 3.07
N LEU A 114 3.24 12.70 2.12
CA LEU A 114 1.97 11.98 2.21
C LEU A 114 1.94 11.05 3.42
N SER A 115 3.05 10.36 3.70
CA SER A 115 3.13 9.47 4.85
C SER A 115 3.09 10.24 6.17
N LEU A 116 3.69 11.43 6.24
CA LEU A 116 3.60 12.32 7.39
C LEU A 116 2.18 12.87 7.58
N LEU A 117 1.51 13.29 6.50
CA LEU A 117 0.12 13.75 6.55
C LEU A 117 -0.81 12.67 7.10
N VAL A 118 -0.66 11.43 6.63
CA VAL A 118 -1.42 10.27 7.12
C VAL A 118 -1.10 9.94 8.58
N LEU A 119 0.15 10.13 9.02
CA LEU A 119 0.53 9.95 10.42
C LEU A 119 -0.11 11.02 11.33
N GLU A 120 -0.15 12.26 10.88
CA GLU A 120 -0.70 13.41 11.62
C GLU A 120 -2.23 13.34 11.76
N GLU A 121 -2.96 12.92 10.71
CA GLU A 121 -4.40 12.64 10.81
C GLU A 121 -4.72 11.60 11.89
N GLY A 122 -3.81 10.65 12.14
CA GLY A 122 -3.93 9.68 13.23
C GLY A 122 -3.66 10.24 14.63
N GLU A 123 -2.97 11.38 14.75
CA GLU A 123 -2.69 12.07 16.01
C GLU A 123 -3.75 13.12 16.36
N ASP A 124 -4.24 13.88 15.38
CA ASP A 124 -5.18 15.00 15.58
C ASP A 124 -6.61 14.57 15.90
N GLU A 125 -7.02 13.35 15.55
CA GLU A 125 -8.31 12.80 15.97
C GLU A 125 -8.30 12.24 17.42
N ARG A 126 -7.54 12.88 18.33
CA ARG A 126 -7.47 12.57 19.77
C ARG A 126 -8.06 13.66 20.64
#